data_AF-A0A392S1W7-F1
#
_entry.id   AF-A0A392S1W7-F1
#
_cell.length_a   1.000
_cell.length_b   1.000
_cell.length_c   1.000
_cell.angle_alpha   90.00
_cell.angle_beta   90.00
_cell.angle_gamma   90.00
#
_symmetry.space_group_name_H-M   'P 1'
#
loop_
_entity.id
_entity.type
_entity.pdbx_description
1 polymer ?
#
loop_
_entity_poly.entity_id
_entity_poly.type
_entity_poly.pdbx_seq_one_letter_code
_entity_poly.pdbx_strand_id
1 'polypeptide(L)'
;MWKSNINCRVMNYSKHFINLVVEDKEKGDWRLTCYYGYPERSRRRQAWDLLRELRDMSDLPWCIVGDFNDLLSQDDKKGLHPHPSW
;
A
#
# COMPACT_ATOMS: atom_id res chain seq x y z
N MET A 1 5.41 -18.91 -15.92
CA MET A 1 4.24 -18.81 -16.81
C MET A 1 3.35 -17.70 -16.27
N TRP A 2 3.05 -16.67 -17.07
CA TRP A 2 2.07 -15.66 -16.70
C TRP A 2 0.67 -16.31 -16.72
N LYS A 3 -0.13 -16.16 -15.65
CA LYS A 3 -1.51 -16.66 -15.65
C LYS A 3 -2.31 -15.90 -16.71
N SER A 4 -2.97 -16.63 -17.59
CA SER A 4 -3.86 -16.10 -18.62
C SER A 4 -5.04 -15.39 -17.96
N ASN A 5 -5.14 -14.08 -18.22
CA ASN A 5 -6.24 -13.17 -17.87
C ASN A 5 -6.58 -13.07 -16.38
N ILE A 6 -5.71 -12.41 -15.61
CA ILE A 6 -6.13 -11.76 -14.36
C ILE A 6 -6.89 -10.49 -14.76
N ASN A 7 -8.19 -10.46 -14.52
CA ASN A 7 -9.00 -9.26 -14.71
C ASN A 7 -8.77 -8.32 -13.53
N CYS A 8 -8.47 -7.06 -13.83
CA CYS A 8 -8.30 -6.03 -12.82
C CYS A 8 -9.13 -4.80 -13.19
N ARG A 9 -9.80 -4.20 -12.20
CA ARG A 9 -10.56 -2.97 -12.34
C ARG A 9 -9.99 -1.90 -11.41
N VAL A 10 -9.60 -0.76 -11.98
CA VAL A 10 -9.16 0.40 -11.18
C VAL A 10 -10.36 0.99 -10.44
N MET A 11 -10.23 1.16 -9.12
CA MET A 11 -11.25 1.78 -8.28
C MET A 11 -11.04 3.29 -8.20
N ASN A 12 -9.85 3.69 -7.78
CA ASN A 12 -9.41 5.07 -7.69
C ASN A 12 -7.89 5.13 -7.65
N TYR A 13 -7.34 6.30 -7.94
CA TYR A 13 -5.92 6.54 -7.93
C TYR A 13 -5.63 7.99 -7.57
N SER A 14 -4.41 8.23 -7.13
CA SER A 14 -3.85 9.56 -6.91
C SER A 14 -2.38 9.57 -7.32
N LYS A 15 -1.69 10.68 -7.07
CA LYS A 15 -0.24 10.75 -7.24
C LYS A 15 0.53 9.73 -6.38
N HIS A 16 -0.05 9.31 -5.25
CA HIS A 16 0.63 8.48 -4.25
C HIS A 16 0.09 7.06 -4.18
N PHE A 17 -0.97 6.72 -4.93
CA PHE A 17 -1.44 5.33 -4.97
C PHE A 17 -2.27 5.01 -6.21
N ILE A 18 -2.34 3.73 -6.52
CA ILE A 18 -3.33 3.16 -7.43
C ILE A 18 -4.02 2.02 -6.70
N ASN A 19 -5.34 2.08 -6.57
CA ASN A 19 -6.15 1.08 -5.90
C ASN A 19 -7.04 0.37 -6.92
N LEU A 20 -6.98 -0.95 -6.94
CA LEU A 20 -7.61 -1.79 -7.94
C LEU A 20 -8.19 -3.05 -7.32
N VAL A 21 -9.28 -3.53 -7.88
CA VAL A 21 -9.90 -4.82 -7.56
C VAL A 21 -9.36 -5.83 -8.57
N VAL A 22 -8.88 -6.95 -8.05
CA VAL A 22 -8.45 -8.11 -8.82
C VAL A 22 -9.56 -9.14 -8.74
N GLU A 23 -10.09 -9.50 -9.91
CA GLU A 23 -11.12 -10.53 -10.05
C GLU A 23 -10.44 -11.90 -10.12
N ASP A 24 -10.64 -12.71 -9.09
CA ASP A 24 -10.11 -14.09 -9.01
C ASP A 24 -11.28 -15.06 -8.90
N LYS A 25 -11.50 -15.85 -9.96
CA LYS A 25 -12.60 -16.81 -10.03
C LYS A 25 -12.47 -17.97 -9.02
N GLU A 26 -11.26 -18.26 -8.56
CA GLU A 26 -11.00 -19.37 -7.64
C GLU A 26 -10.99 -18.91 -6.18
N LYS A 27 -10.41 -17.73 -5.91
CA LYS A 27 -10.20 -17.22 -4.54
C LYS A 27 -11.18 -16.12 -4.11
N GLY A 28 -11.98 -15.62 -5.05
CA GLY A 28 -12.84 -14.46 -4.84
C GLY A 28 -12.07 -13.14 -5.06
N ASP A 29 -12.84 -12.09 -5.33
CA ASP A 29 -12.29 -10.78 -5.60
C ASP A 29 -11.52 -10.22 -4.39
N TRP A 30 -10.40 -9.57 -4.67
CA TRP A 30 -9.57 -8.94 -3.65
C TRP A 30 -9.04 -7.61 -4.15
N ARG A 31 -8.56 -6.77 -3.24
CA ARG A 31 -8.05 -5.44 -3.53
C ARG A 31 -6.55 -5.40 -3.46
N LEU A 32 -5.93 -4.77 -4.45
CA LEU A 32 -4.54 -4.39 -4.45
C LEU A 32 -4.43 -2.86 -4.42
N THR A 33 -3.63 -2.34 -3.50
CA THR A 33 -3.21 -0.94 -3.53
C THR A 33 -1.71 -0.88 -3.75
N CYS A 34 -1.30 -0.28 -4.86
CA CYS A 34 0.08 0.10 -5.11
C CYS A 34 0.28 1.50 -4.51
N TYR A 35 1.07 1.62 -3.45
CA TYR A 35 1.30 2.86 -2.70
C TYR A 35 2.72 3.39 -2.89
N TYR A 36 2.85 4.70 -2.98
CA TYR A 36 4.11 5.43 -3.01
C TYR A 36 4.07 6.53 -1.96
N GLY A 37 4.73 6.28 -0.85
CA GLY A 37 4.72 7.10 0.35
C GLY A 37 5.54 8.37 0.24
N TYR A 38 5.18 9.34 1.09
CA TYR A 38 5.83 10.64 1.14
C TYR A 38 7.27 10.52 1.67
N PRO A 39 8.25 11.19 1.03
CA PRO A 39 9.62 11.22 1.52
C PRO A 39 9.75 12.07 2.81
N GLU A 40 8.82 12.99 3.07
CA GLU A 40 8.86 13.84 4.26
C GLU A 40 8.30 13.15 5.50
N ARG A 41 9.15 13.04 6.53
CA ARG A 41 8.80 12.41 7.81
C ARG A 41 7.62 13.07 8.52
N SER A 42 7.39 14.36 8.32
CA SER A 42 6.25 15.11 8.87
C SER A 42 4.89 14.66 8.31
N ARG A 43 4.89 13.98 7.15
CA ARG A 43 3.68 13.50 6.48
C ARG A 43 3.34 12.05 6.79
N ARG A 44 4.06 11.39 7.70
CA ARG A 44 3.75 10.01 8.15
C ARG A 44 2.32 9.88 8.63
N ARG A 45 1.81 10.87 9.38
CA ARG A 45 0.42 10.85 9.85
C ARG A 45 -0.57 10.84 8.69
N GLN A 46 -0.35 11.69 7.69
CA GLN A 46 -1.16 11.77 6.47
C GLN A 46 -1.09 10.47 5.66
N ALA A 47 0.07 9.82 5.58
CA ALA A 47 0.22 8.50 4.96
C ALA A 47 -0.67 7.45 5.66
N TRP A 48 -0.63 7.39 6.99
CA TRP A 48 -1.46 6.46 7.78
C TRP A 48 -2.95 6.81 7.78
N ASP A 49 -3.31 8.09 7.74
CA ASP A 49 -4.70 8.53 7.57
C ASP A 49 -5.24 8.05 6.21
N LEU A 50 -4.46 8.26 5.13
CA LEU A 50 -4.81 7.78 3.79
C LEU A 50 -5.02 6.26 3.74
N LEU A 51 -4.12 5.48 4.35
CA LEU A 51 -4.28 4.02 4.40
C LEU A 51 -5.56 3.60 5.14
N ARG A 52 -5.97 4.32 6.19
CA ARG A 52 -7.23 4.06 6.89
C ARG A 52 -8.44 4.40 6.03
N GLU A 53 -8.43 5.51 5.33
CA GLU A 53 -9.46 5.85 4.35
C GLU A 53 -9.56 4.77 3.25
N LEU A 54 -8.40 4.27 2.76
CA LEU A 54 -8.36 3.19 1.77
C LEU A 54 -8.93 1.88 2.30
N ARG A 55 -8.70 1.55 3.58
CA ARG A 55 -9.29 0.40 4.26
C ARG A 55 -10.81 0.50 4.29
N ASP A 56 -11.34 1.67 4.67
CA ASP A 56 -12.78 1.87 4.92
C ASP A 56 -13.62 1.87 3.64
N MET A 57 -13.00 1.97 2.46
CA MET A 57 -13.71 1.97 1.18
C MET A 57 -14.32 0.62 0.76
N SER A 58 -13.89 -0.51 1.32
CA SER A 58 -14.41 -1.84 0.95
C SER A 58 -14.00 -2.93 1.93
N ASP A 59 -14.88 -3.89 2.16
CA ASP A 59 -14.63 -5.08 2.99
C ASP A 59 -13.90 -6.22 2.25
N LEU A 60 -13.53 -6.03 0.97
CA LEU A 60 -12.78 -7.05 0.23
C LEU A 60 -11.41 -7.31 0.86
N PRO A 61 -10.88 -8.55 0.80
CA PRO A 61 -9.52 -8.85 1.22
C PRO A 61 -8.53 -7.88 0.59
N TRP A 62 -7.66 -7.25 1.38
CA TRP A 62 -6.86 -6.11 0.94
C TRP A 62 -5.36 -6.38 1.09
N CYS A 63 -4.64 -6.20 -0.01
CA CYS A 63 -3.19 -6.26 -0.08
C CYS A 63 -2.66 -4.89 -0.50
N ILE A 64 -1.60 -4.43 0.18
CA ILE A 64 -0.93 -3.17 -0.10
C ILE A 64 0.51 -3.48 -0.42
N VAL A 65 1.00 -2.93 -1.52
CA VAL A 65 2.39 -3.09 -1.97
C VAL A 65 2.95 -1.73 -2.36
N GLY A 66 4.26 -1.58 -2.25
CA GLY A 66 4.97 -0.40 -2.74
C GLY A 66 6.00 0.12 -1.76
N ASP A 67 6.38 1.38 -1.94
CA ASP A 67 7.40 2.04 -1.14
C ASP A 67 6.71 2.95 -0.13
N PHE A 68 6.80 2.61 1.16
CA PHE A 68 6.15 3.39 2.21
C PHE A 68 6.99 4.62 2.61
N ASN A 69 8.27 4.70 2.21
CA ASN A 69 9.23 5.70 2.67
C ASN A 69 9.25 5.89 4.21
N ASP A 70 8.83 4.85 4.94
CA ASP A 70 8.79 4.82 6.39
C ASP A 70 9.49 3.56 6.92
N LEU A 71 10.17 3.71 8.05
CA LEU A 71 10.81 2.61 8.75
C LEU A 71 9.78 2.03 9.73
N LEU A 72 9.32 0.80 9.45
CA LEU A 72 8.38 0.08 10.31
C LEU A 72 9.03 -0.33 11.63
N SER A 73 10.32 -0.68 11.58
CA SER A 73 11.17 -0.87 12.76
C SER A 73 12.53 -0.18 12.59
N GLN A 74 13.19 0.10 13.72
CA GLN A 74 14.62 0.44 13.74
C GLN A 74 15.48 -0.71 13.19
N ASP A 75 15.01 -1.95 13.34
CA ASP A 75 15.69 -3.17 12.86
C ASP A 75 15.75 -3.25 11.33
N ASP A 76 14.83 -2.57 10.64
CA ASP A 76 14.83 -2.46 9.17
C ASP A 76 15.93 -1.51 8.68
N LYS A 77 16.52 -0.70 9.57
CA LYS A 77 17.56 0.25 9.22
C LYS A 77 18.91 -0.44 9.05
N LYS A 78 19.28 -0.68 7.79
CA LYS A 78 20.65 -1.05 7.40
C LYS A 78 21.49 0.19 7.10
N GLY A 79 21.87 0.95 8.14
CA GLY A 79 22.72 2.14 8.01
C GLY A 79 23.54 2.43 9.28
N LEU A 80 24.64 3.17 9.13
CA LEU A 80 25.61 3.44 10.23
C LEU A 80 25.04 4.25 11.40
N HIS A 81 24.10 5.16 11.13
CA HIS A 81 23.46 5.95 12.17
C HIS A 81 22.16 5.26 12.61
N PRO A 82 21.82 5.21 13.90
CA PRO A 82 20.49 4.79 14.35
C PRO A 82 19.41 5.72 13.77
N HIS A 83 18.20 5.24 13.50
CA HIS A 83 17.11 6.17 13.22
C HIS A 83 16.71 6.84 14.54
N PRO A 84 16.43 8.15 14.57
CA PRO A 84 16.03 8.80 15.81
C PRO A 84 14.86 8.04 16.44
N SER A 85 15.00 7.63 17.70
CA SER A 85 13.85 7.40 18.55
C SER A 85 13.15 8.75 18.72
N TRP A 86 11.85 8.73 18.49
CA TRP A 86 10.93 9.83 18.74
C TRP A 86 11.19 10.53 20.07
#